data_AF-A0A9P0M9C1-F1
#
_entry.id   AF-A0A9P0M9C1-F1
#
_cell.length_a   1.000
_cell.length_b   1.000
_cell.length_c   1.000
_cell.angle_alpha   90.00
_cell.angle_beta   90.00
_cell.angle_gamma   90.00
#
_symmetry.space_group_name_H-M   'P 1'
#
loop_
_entity.id
_entity.type
_entity.pdbx_description
1 polymer ?
#
loop_
_entity_poly.entity_id
_entity_poly.type
_entity_poly.pdbx_seq_one_letter_code
_entity_poly.pdbx_strand_id
1 'polypeptide(L)'
;MKDCQYGELLLYSEVRWLSRGGVLKRLNDMISAIVRFLKQRDEPIPELENSIWLRDFGFLLDITEQLNELNLQIQARDKELEEITSDIKAFLKKLEFWEQNLIDGDTRHFPMLSEKTSQSPLEPYDSKHHVEIVSNLEDNFKNQGFQRNCYSGAICCFTLHGN
;
A
#
# COMPACT_ATOMS: atom_id res chain seq x y z
N MET A 1 -41.35 -9.79 0.75
CA MET A 1 -41.36 -10.00 -0.71
C MET A 1 -41.01 -8.65 -1.31
N LYS A 2 -39.70 -8.36 -1.47
CA LYS A 2 -38.94 -8.33 -2.74
C LYS A 2 -39.48 -7.20 -3.66
N ASP A 3 -38.72 -6.17 -4.03
CA ASP A 3 -37.41 -6.24 -4.69
C ASP A 3 -36.59 -4.92 -4.68
N CYS A 4 -35.26 -5.11 -4.62
CA CYS A 4 -34.21 -4.47 -5.43
C CYS A 4 -33.89 -2.96 -5.29
N GLN A 5 -32.94 -2.64 -4.40
CA GLN A 5 -31.94 -1.57 -4.61
C GLN A 5 -30.56 -1.98 -4.06
N TYR A 6 -30.11 -3.19 -4.40
CA TYR A 6 -28.75 -3.65 -4.09
C TYR A 6 -27.99 -3.97 -5.39
N GLY A 7 -28.17 -3.10 -6.39
CA GLY A 7 -27.68 -3.29 -7.76
C GLY A 7 -26.58 -2.34 -8.21
N GLU A 8 -26.31 -1.25 -7.48
CA GLU A 8 -25.34 -0.22 -7.92
C GLU A 8 -24.07 -0.13 -7.04
N LEU A 9 -23.99 -0.87 -5.95
CA LEU A 9 -22.87 -0.80 -5.00
C LEU A 9 -21.73 -1.80 -5.26
N LEU A 10 -21.65 -2.38 -6.46
CA LEU A 10 -20.69 -3.44 -6.81
C LEU A 10 -19.83 -3.13 -8.05
N LEU A 11 -19.70 -1.86 -8.46
CA LEU A 11 -19.02 -1.48 -9.71
C LEU A 11 -17.78 -0.56 -9.56
N TYR A 12 -17.20 -0.38 -8.37
CA TYR A 12 -16.09 0.61 -8.23
C TYR A 12 -15.03 0.30 -7.17
N SER A 13 -14.62 -0.96 -7.02
CA SER A 13 -13.47 -1.29 -6.16
C SER A 13 -12.14 -1.02 -6.86
N GLU A 14 -12.01 -1.32 -8.16
CA GLU A 14 -10.73 -1.33 -8.88
C GLU A 14 -10.15 0.06 -9.16
N VAL A 15 -10.98 1.08 -9.37
CA VAL A 15 -10.51 2.44 -9.70
C VAL A 15 -10.11 3.23 -8.44
N ARG A 16 -10.66 2.85 -7.28
CA ARG A 16 -10.56 3.66 -6.06
C ARG A 16 -9.16 3.63 -5.44
N TRP A 17 -8.44 2.52 -5.53
CA TRP A 17 -7.14 2.36 -4.88
C TRP A 17 -5.99 2.88 -5.79
N LEU A 18 -6.08 2.69 -7.12
CA LEU A 18 -5.25 3.40 -8.13
C LEU A 18 -5.31 4.93 -7.96
N SER A 19 -6.53 5.47 -7.76
CA SER A 19 -6.70 6.90 -7.50
C SER A 19 -6.07 7.35 -6.18
N ARG A 20 -6.05 6.48 -5.15
CA ARG A 20 -5.47 6.79 -3.84
C ARG A 20 -3.95 6.85 -3.90
N GLY A 21 -3.28 5.92 -4.59
CA GLY A 21 -1.83 6.01 -4.82
C GLY A 21 -1.44 7.31 -5.55
N GLY A 22 -2.21 7.68 -6.57
CA GLY A 22 -2.00 8.95 -7.28
C GLY A 22 -2.21 10.19 -6.42
N VAL A 23 -3.18 10.17 -5.49
CA VAL A 23 -3.40 11.26 -4.52
C VAL A 23 -2.25 11.35 -3.53
N LEU A 24 -1.76 10.23 -2.99
CA LEU A 24 -0.65 10.23 -2.05
C LEU A 24 0.64 10.77 -2.70
N LYS A 25 0.94 10.38 -3.94
CA LYS A 25 2.10 10.90 -4.68
C LYS A 25 2.02 12.41 -4.91
N ARG A 26 0.86 12.90 -5.35
CA ARG A 26 0.62 14.35 -5.49
C ARG A 26 0.74 15.09 -4.17
N LEU A 27 0.23 14.50 -3.08
CA LEU A 27 0.37 15.07 -1.75
C LEU A 27 1.86 15.19 -1.38
N ASN A 28 2.65 14.13 -1.58
CA ASN A 28 4.09 14.16 -1.34
C ASN A 28 4.79 15.31 -2.07
N ASP A 29 4.48 15.50 -3.36
CA ASP A 29 5.05 16.59 -4.17
C ASP A 29 4.65 17.99 -3.65
N MET A 30 3.51 18.08 -2.94
CA MET A 30 2.95 19.33 -2.43
C MET A 30 3.25 19.60 -0.96
N ILE A 31 3.72 18.62 -0.16
CA ILE A 31 3.93 18.79 1.30
C ILE A 31 4.73 20.06 1.61
N SER A 32 5.83 20.30 0.92
CA SER A 32 6.67 21.49 1.13
C SER A 32 5.92 22.80 0.88
N ALA A 33 5.04 22.84 -0.13
CA ALA A 33 4.22 24.00 -0.43
C ALA A 33 3.11 24.20 0.61
N ILE A 34 2.49 23.11 1.08
CA ILE A 34 1.46 23.12 2.12
C ILE A 34 2.06 23.63 3.44
N VAL A 35 3.19 23.09 3.87
CA VAL A 35 3.91 23.54 5.09
C VAL A 35 4.20 25.04 5.00
N ARG A 36 4.75 25.50 3.87
CA ARG A 36 5.03 26.93 3.66
C ARG A 36 3.77 27.79 3.74
N PHE A 37 2.68 27.37 3.10
CA PHE A 37 1.42 28.09 3.09
C PHE A 37 0.80 28.19 4.50
N LEU A 38 0.83 27.10 5.26
CA LEU A 38 0.29 27.05 6.62
C LEU A 38 1.09 27.92 7.60
N LYS A 39 2.42 27.96 7.47
CA LYS A 39 3.27 28.88 8.25
C LYS A 39 2.95 30.35 7.99
N GLN A 40 2.64 30.71 6.74
CA GLN A 40 2.25 32.10 6.40
C GLN A 40 0.92 32.51 7.05
N ARG A 41 0.10 31.54 7.45
CA ARG A 41 -1.19 31.74 8.11
C ARG A 41 -1.14 31.60 9.62
N ASP A 42 0.04 31.37 10.19
CA ASP A 42 0.22 31.07 11.62
C ASP A 42 -0.56 29.83 12.09
N GLU A 43 -0.75 28.86 11.18
CA GLU A 43 -1.48 27.60 11.41
C GLU A 43 -0.56 26.38 11.13
N PRO A 44 0.61 26.24 11.78
CA PRO A 44 1.53 25.14 11.48
C PRO A 44 0.92 23.78 11.84
N ILE A 45 1.22 22.77 11.04
CA ILE A 45 0.92 21.36 11.30
C ILE A 45 2.25 20.66 11.57
N PRO A 46 2.63 20.43 12.85
CA PRO A 46 3.94 19.89 13.23
C PRO A 46 4.25 18.53 12.59
N GLU A 47 3.23 17.72 12.32
CA GLU A 47 3.35 16.38 11.74
C GLU A 47 3.99 16.42 10.34
N LEU A 48 3.67 17.45 9.53
CA LEU A 48 4.23 17.59 8.18
C LEU A 48 5.72 17.97 8.17
N GLU A 49 6.28 18.30 9.33
CA GLU A 49 7.69 18.58 9.55
C GLU A 49 8.36 17.54 10.46
N ASN A 50 7.57 16.60 11.00
CA ASN A 50 8.05 15.53 11.85
C ASN A 50 8.71 14.45 10.98
N SER A 51 9.98 14.17 11.23
CA SER A 51 10.77 13.21 10.45
C SER A 51 10.29 11.78 10.57
N ILE A 52 9.76 11.35 11.73
CA ILE A 52 9.15 10.03 11.92
C ILE A 52 7.91 9.92 11.03
N TRP A 53 7.01 10.91 11.12
CA TRP A 53 5.79 10.94 10.30
C TRP A 53 6.09 10.96 8.79
N LEU A 54 7.10 11.72 8.37
CA LEU A 54 7.53 11.76 6.97
C LEU A 54 8.09 10.41 6.51
N ARG A 55 8.80 9.67 7.36
CA ARG A 55 9.28 8.31 7.05
C ARG A 55 8.13 7.33 6.95
N ASP A 56 7.17 7.36 7.88
CA ASP A 56 5.96 6.53 7.82
C ASP A 56 5.17 6.81 6.53
N PHE A 57 5.07 8.09 6.15
CA PHE A 57 4.43 8.50 4.91
C PHE A 57 5.21 8.02 3.67
N GLY A 58 6.54 8.09 3.69
CA GLY A 58 7.41 7.53 2.65
C GLY A 58 7.21 6.04 2.47
N PHE A 59 7.22 5.28 3.57
CA PHE A 59 6.94 3.84 3.56
C PHE A 59 5.54 3.53 3.01
N LEU A 60 4.52 4.29 3.41
CA LEU A 60 3.16 4.14 2.90
C LEU A 60 3.07 4.35 1.38
N LEU A 61 3.79 5.34 0.84
CA LEU A 61 3.86 5.57 -0.60
C LEU A 61 4.43 4.36 -1.33
N ASP A 62 5.58 3.86 -0.85
CA ASP A 62 6.27 2.72 -1.46
C ASP A 62 5.39 1.46 -1.42
N ILE A 63 4.81 1.10 -0.27
CA ILE A 63 3.91 -0.07 -0.16
C ILE A 63 2.66 0.09 -1.04
N THR A 64 2.08 1.29 -1.09
CA THR A 64 0.89 1.54 -1.92
C THR A 64 1.21 1.38 -3.40
N GLU A 65 2.36 1.87 -3.87
CA GLU A 65 2.81 1.70 -5.26
C GLU A 65 3.03 0.22 -5.60
N GLN A 66 3.57 -0.55 -4.66
CA GLN A 66 3.83 -1.98 -4.84
C GLN A 66 2.55 -2.82 -4.87
N LEU A 67 1.59 -2.53 -4.00
CA LEU A 67 0.24 -3.07 -4.10
C LEU A 67 -0.43 -2.68 -5.42
N ASN A 68 -0.06 -1.52 -5.97
CA ASN A 68 -0.56 -1.05 -7.25
C ASN A 68 -0.06 -1.81 -8.46
N GLU A 69 1.23 -2.07 -8.47
CA GLU A 69 1.82 -2.94 -9.47
C GLU A 69 1.21 -4.34 -9.41
N LEU A 70 1.07 -4.93 -8.22
CA LEU A 70 0.46 -6.26 -8.07
C LEU A 70 -0.98 -6.29 -8.59
N ASN A 71 -1.81 -5.32 -8.21
CA ASN A 71 -3.21 -5.34 -8.61
C ASN A 71 -3.36 -5.11 -10.13
N LEU A 72 -2.53 -4.26 -10.74
CA LEU A 72 -2.48 -4.12 -12.20
C LEU A 72 -2.03 -5.42 -12.88
N GLN A 73 -1.07 -6.14 -12.29
CA GLN A 73 -0.65 -7.44 -12.78
C GLN A 73 -1.80 -8.45 -12.72
N ILE A 74 -2.53 -8.53 -11.60
CA ILE A 74 -3.65 -9.47 -11.43
C ILE A 74 -4.82 -9.14 -12.37
N GLN A 75 -5.07 -7.85 -12.64
CA GLN A 75 -6.14 -7.38 -13.53
C GLN A 75 -5.77 -7.37 -15.02
N ALA A 76 -4.57 -7.80 -15.38
CA ALA A 76 -4.19 -7.93 -16.79
C ALA A 76 -5.19 -8.87 -17.50
N ARG A 77 -5.61 -8.46 -18.71
CA ARG A 77 -6.55 -9.27 -19.51
C ARG A 77 -5.93 -10.62 -19.84
N ASP A 78 -6.80 -11.62 -19.98
CA ASP A 78 -6.46 -12.96 -20.45
C ASP A 78 -5.52 -13.78 -19.54
N LYS A 79 -5.41 -13.44 -18.25
CA LYS A 79 -4.66 -14.24 -17.28
C LYS A 79 -5.38 -15.51 -16.84
N GLU A 80 -4.66 -16.63 -16.86
CA GLU A 80 -5.11 -17.87 -16.27
C GLU A 80 -4.94 -17.87 -14.74
N LEU A 81 -5.68 -18.74 -14.05
CA LEU A 81 -5.60 -18.88 -12.59
C LEU A 81 -4.18 -19.23 -12.10
N GLU A 82 -3.43 -19.98 -12.90
CA GLU A 82 -2.05 -20.33 -12.59
C GLU A 82 -1.14 -19.10 -12.59
N GLU A 83 -1.35 -18.17 -13.54
CA GLU A 83 -0.59 -16.92 -13.62
C GLU A 83 -0.89 -15.99 -12.44
N ILE A 84 -2.18 -15.81 -12.12
CA ILE A 84 -2.60 -14.99 -10.96
C ILE A 84 -2.00 -15.57 -9.66
N THR A 85 -2.05 -16.89 -9.50
CA THR A 85 -1.47 -17.57 -8.34
C THR A 85 0.05 -17.39 -8.29
N SER A 86 0.71 -17.42 -9.44
CA SER A 86 2.15 -17.19 -9.56
C SER A 86 2.51 -15.76 -9.14
N ASP A 87 1.77 -14.75 -9.61
CA ASP A 87 2.00 -13.35 -9.24
C ASP A 87 1.87 -13.12 -7.73
N ILE A 88 0.81 -13.68 -7.12
CA ILE A 88 0.60 -13.57 -5.67
C ILE A 88 1.73 -14.26 -4.91
N LYS A 89 2.15 -15.46 -5.33
CA LYS A 89 3.29 -16.17 -4.70
C LYS A 89 4.60 -15.40 -4.85
N ALA A 90 4.83 -14.78 -6.00
CA ALA A 90 6.01 -13.94 -6.23
C ALA A 90 5.97 -12.70 -5.33
N PHE A 91 4.79 -12.09 -5.14
CA PHE A 91 4.61 -10.97 -4.24
C PHE A 91 4.81 -11.35 -2.76
N LEU A 92 4.29 -12.50 -2.32
CA LEU A 92 4.55 -13.02 -0.97
C LEU A 92 6.06 -13.17 -0.69
N LYS A 93 6.81 -13.76 -1.63
CA LYS A 93 8.28 -13.85 -1.50
C LYS A 93 8.95 -12.47 -1.45
N LYS A 94 8.37 -11.47 -2.12
CA LYS A 94 8.85 -10.09 -2.09
C LYS A 94 8.63 -9.45 -0.72
N LEU A 95 7.46 -9.70 -0.10
CA LEU A 95 7.16 -9.26 1.28
C LEU A 95 8.13 -9.89 2.28
N GLU A 96 8.34 -11.21 2.22
CA GLU A 96 9.30 -11.93 3.08
C GLU A 96 10.70 -11.32 2.96
N PHE A 97 11.14 -11.03 1.73
CA PHE A 97 12.43 -10.40 1.48
C PHE A 97 12.51 -8.96 2.03
N TRP A 98 11.45 -8.16 1.88
CA TRP A 98 11.41 -6.81 2.42
C TRP A 98 11.38 -6.78 3.95
N GLU A 99 10.67 -7.71 4.58
CA GLU A 99 10.67 -7.85 6.03
C GLU A 99 12.10 -8.03 6.56
N GLN A 100 12.88 -8.95 5.97
CA GLN A 100 14.27 -9.17 6.36
C GLN A 100 15.15 -7.93 6.15
N ASN A 101 15.04 -7.25 5.01
CA ASN A 101 15.79 -6.02 4.77
C ASN A 101 15.43 -4.92 5.77
N LEU A 102 14.15 -4.77 6.11
CA LEU A 102 13.71 -3.78 7.11
C LEU A 102 14.26 -4.12 8.50
N ILE A 103 14.32 -5.39 8.88
CA ILE A 103 14.97 -5.84 10.14
C ILE A 103 16.46 -5.45 10.14
N ASP A 104 17.13 -5.60 9.01
CA ASP A 104 18.53 -5.19 8.83
C ASP A 104 18.73 -3.67 8.71
N GLY A 105 17.64 -2.89 8.72
CA GLY A 105 17.65 -1.43 8.56
C GLY A 105 17.89 -0.96 7.12
N ASP A 106 17.84 -1.88 6.15
CA ASP A 106 18.03 -1.59 4.74
C ASP A 106 16.74 -1.11 4.06
N THR A 107 16.76 0.16 3.64
CA THR A 107 15.62 0.84 3.00
C THR A 107 15.78 0.96 1.48
N ARG A 108 16.78 0.32 0.85
CA ARG A 108 17.06 0.48 -0.61
C ARG A 108 15.89 0.08 -1.52
N HIS A 109 15.02 -0.80 -1.05
CA HIS A 109 13.82 -1.24 -1.78
C HIS A 109 12.61 -0.32 -1.58
N PHE A 110 12.76 0.72 -0.77
CA PHE A 110 11.75 1.72 -0.42
C PHE A 110 12.29 3.12 -0.76
N PRO A 111 12.23 3.54 -2.04
CA PRO A 111 12.86 4.79 -2.48
C PRO A 111 12.38 6.01 -1.72
N MET A 112 11.06 6.12 -1.45
CA MET A 112 10.51 7.25 -0.72
C MET A 112 10.95 7.22 0.73
N LEU A 113 10.88 6.07 1.39
CA LEU A 113 11.40 5.91 2.76
C LEU A 113 12.90 6.24 2.86
N SER A 114 13.70 5.78 1.89
CA SER A 114 15.15 6.04 1.84
C SER A 114 15.45 7.53 1.68
N GLU A 115 14.68 8.22 0.83
CA GLU A 115 14.76 9.69 0.68
C GLU A 115 14.46 10.40 2.00
N LYS A 116 13.34 10.06 2.66
CA LYS A 116 12.93 10.69 3.92
C LYS A 116 13.89 10.38 5.07
N THR A 117 14.45 9.18 5.10
CA THR A 117 15.49 8.80 6.07
C THR A 117 16.76 9.62 5.86
N SER A 118 17.17 9.83 4.61
CA SER A 118 18.36 10.61 4.27
C SER A 118 18.21 12.11 4.59
N GLN A 119 16.97 12.63 4.63
CA GLN A 119 16.67 14.01 4.99
C GLN A 119 16.83 14.28 6.50
N SER A 120 16.84 13.24 7.35
CA SER A 120 16.97 13.36 8.81
C SER A 120 18.03 12.40 9.38
N PRO A 121 19.32 12.56 9.01
CA PRO A 121 20.37 11.59 9.35
C PRO A 121 20.73 11.51 10.85
N LEU A 122 20.32 12.52 11.64
CA LEU A 122 20.56 12.57 13.09
C LEU A 122 19.55 11.77 13.91
N GLU A 123 18.41 11.41 13.32
CA GLU A 123 17.38 10.60 13.97
C GLU A 123 17.49 9.15 13.47
N PRO A 124 17.78 8.17 14.32
CA PRO A 124 17.90 6.78 13.88
C PRO A 124 16.58 6.29 13.27
N TYR A 125 16.67 5.45 12.25
CA TYR A 125 15.50 4.80 11.67
C TYR A 125 15.10 3.60 12.54
N ASP A 126 13.87 3.61 13.05
CA ASP A 126 13.25 2.47 13.73
C ASP A 126 12.33 1.74 12.74
N SER A 127 12.72 0.54 12.34
CA SER A 127 11.99 -0.27 11.37
C SER A 127 10.87 -1.10 11.97
N LYS A 128 10.74 -1.16 13.31
CA LYS A 128 9.84 -2.10 14.00
C LYS A 128 8.40 -2.01 13.50
N HIS A 129 7.88 -0.80 13.34
CA HIS A 129 6.52 -0.59 12.87
C HIS A 129 6.33 -1.00 11.41
N HIS A 130 7.31 -0.71 10.54
CA HIS A 130 7.26 -1.09 9.13
C HIS A 130 7.35 -2.60 8.95
N VAL A 131 8.19 -3.29 9.71
CA VAL A 131 8.28 -4.75 9.75
C VAL A 131 6.93 -5.36 10.14
N GLU A 132 6.29 -4.85 11.20
CA GLU A 132 4.96 -5.31 11.64
C GLU A 132 3.90 -5.13 10.54
N ILE A 133 3.92 -4.02 9.80
CA ILE A 133 3.00 -3.80 8.67
C ILE A 133 3.25 -4.82 7.54
N VAL A 134 4.50 -5.06 7.16
CA VAL A 134 4.84 -6.04 6.12
C VAL A 134 4.42 -7.45 6.53
N SER A 135 4.70 -7.84 7.78
CA SER A 135 4.32 -9.14 8.34
C SER A 135 2.80 -9.32 8.34
N ASN A 136 2.05 -8.31 8.80
CA ASN A 136 0.59 -8.33 8.76
C ASN A 136 0.05 -8.40 7.33
N LEU A 137 0.69 -7.73 6.37
CA LEU A 137 0.28 -7.78 4.97
C LEU A 137 0.48 -9.19 4.40
N GLU A 138 1.63 -9.79 4.67
CA GLU A 138 1.95 -11.17 4.29
C GLU A 138 0.94 -12.17 4.86
N ASP A 139 0.65 -12.08 6.16
CA ASP A 139 -0.34 -12.91 6.84
C ASP A 139 -1.73 -12.72 6.23
N ASN A 140 -2.12 -11.48 5.87
CA ASN A 140 -3.38 -11.23 5.19
C ASN A 140 -3.43 -11.92 3.81
N PHE A 141 -2.36 -11.86 3.01
CA PHE A 141 -2.32 -12.57 1.73
C PHE A 141 -2.36 -14.10 1.91
N LYS A 142 -1.69 -14.65 2.93
CA LYS A 142 -1.72 -16.08 3.26
C LYS A 142 -3.09 -16.56 3.76
N ASN A 143 -3.71 -15.79 4.65
CA ASN A 143 -4.95 -16.17 5.33
C ASN A 143 -6.21 -15.87 4.51
N GLN A 144 -6.21 -14.78 3.73
CA GLN A 144 -7.35 -14.43 2.87
C GLN A 144 -7.29 -15.11 1.49
N GLY A 145 -6.11 -15.60 1.09
CA GLY A 145 -5.84 -16.14 -0.25
C GLY A 145 -5.75 -17.67 -0.35
N PHE A 146 -6.83 -18.41 -0.08
CA PHE A 146 -7.20 -19.64 -0.82
C PHE A 146 -8.55 -20.31 -0.44
N GLN A 147 -9.45 -19.65 0.31
CA GLN A 147 -10.71 -20.29 0.76
C GLN A 147 -12.00 -19.88 0.02
N ARG A 148 -11.92 -19.31 -1.18
CA ARG A 148 -13.11 -19.14 -2.02
C ARG A 148 -12.98 -19.86 -3.35
N ASN A 149 -13.33 -21.15 -3.29
CA ASN A 149 -14.14 -21.83 -4.31
C ASN A 149 -13.80 -21.49 -5.76
N CYS A 150 -12.87 -22.25 -6.34
CA CYS A 150 -12.84 -22.51 -7.78
C CYS A 150 -14.10 -23.32 -8.19
N TYR A 151 -15.29 -22.73 -8.08
CA TYR A 151 -16.48 -23.20 -8.77
C TYR A 151 -16.72 -22.27 -9.95
N SER A 152 -16.24 -22.72 -11.10
CA SER A 152 -16.75 -22.35 -12.43
C SER A 152 -16.94 -20.84 -12.69
N GLY A 153 -15.88 -20.19 -13.18
CA GLY A 153 -16.04 -19.12 -14.16
C GLY A 153 -16.40 -17.71 -13.69
N ALA A 154 -16.18 -17.31 -12.43
CA ALA A 154 -16.38 -15.92 -12.01
C ALA A 154 -15.18 -15.32 -11.27
N ILE A 155 -14.65 -14.26 -11.89
CA ILE A 155 -13.78 -13.16 -11.43
C ILE A 155 -13.49 -13.16 -9.92
N CYS A 156 -12.19 -13.20 -9.59
CA CYS A 156 -11.67 -13.13 -8.23
C CYS A 156 -11.94 -11.72 -7.63
N CYS A 157 -13.00 -11.59 -6.83
CA CYS A 157 -13.26 -10.36 -6.07
C CYS A 157 -12.47 -10.35 -4.75
N PHE A 158 -11.46 -9.48 -4.64
CA PHE A 158 -10.94 -9.04 -3.35
C PHE A 158 -12.02 -8.18 -2.66
N THR A 159 -12.62 -8.67 -1.58
CA THR A 159 -13.49 -7.84 -0.73
C THR A 159 -12.99 -7.93 0.71
N LEU A 160 -12.17 -6.96 1.13
CA LEU A 160 -11.82 -6.72 2.52
C LEU A 160 -13.12 -6.37 3.28
N HIS A 161 -13.64 -7.32 4.04
CA HIS A 161 -14.62 -7.01 5.08
C HIS A 161 -13.83 -6.73 6.36
N GLY A 162 -13.78 -5.47 6.76
CA GLY A 162 -13.44 -5.09 8.13
C GLY A 162 -14.60 -5.46 9.05
N ASN A 163 -14.27 -5.95 10.25
CA ASN A 163 -15.23 -6.08 11.35
C ASN A 163 -15.69 -4.71 11.84
#